data_AF-A0A8W8IF98-F1
#
_entry.id   AF-A0A8W8IF98-F1
#
_cell.length_a   1.000
_cell.length_b   1.000
_cell.length_c   1.000
_cell.angle_alpha   90.00
_cell.angle_beta   90.00
_cell.angle_gamma   90.00
#
_symmetry.space_group_name_H-M   'P 1'
#
loop_
_entity.id
_entity.type
_entity.pdbx_description
1 polymer ?
#
loop_
_entity_poly.entity_id
_entity_poly.type
_entity_poly.pdbx_seq_one_letter_code
_entity_poly.pdbx_strand_id
1 'polypeptide(L)'
;VNVYVYSSGSVEAQKLLFGNTEEGDLLELFTDFFDTTIGNKKDSGSYKKIVEKIGVSPEEILFLTDTPEEATAASKAGLRSALVARDGNEELTEEHFQNFLVIESFGELFGDDDDEDYKRLEGEDNGEVDDEDEDEDDLGEEEEEPEDDEGEDEDDA
;
A
#
# COMPACT_ATOMS: atom_id res chain seq x y z
N VAL A 1 14.57 17.69 2.77
CA VAL A 1 13.55 16.63 2.84
C VAL A 1 12.31 17.14 2.14
N ASN A 2 11.77 16.40 1.18
CA ASN A 2 10.51 16.73 0.51
C ASN A 2 9.39 15.93 1.18
N VAL A 3 8.24 16.56 1.44
CA VAL A 3 7.11 15.92 2.13
C VAL A 3 5.92 15.87 1.20
N TYR A 4 5.31 14.70 1.07
CA TYR A 4 4.14 14.49 0.23
C TYR A 4 3.02 13.90 1.08
N VAL A 5 1.77 14.14 0.69
CA VAL A 5 0.60 13.53 1.35
C VAL A 5 -0.11 12.60 0.39
N TYR A 6 -0.52 11.43 0.86
CA TYR A 6 -1.40 10.52 0.12
C TYR A 6 -2.58 10.12 1.00
N SER A 7 -3.79 10.56 0.65
CA SER A 7 -4.99 10.35 1.46
C SER A 7 -6.20 9.98 0.62
N SER A 8 -7.22 9.39 1.24
CA SER A 8 -8.50 9.14 0.59
C SER A 8 -9.33 10.42 0.38
N GLY A 9 -9.06 11.47 1.15
CA GLY A 9 -9.65 12.79 0.94
C GLY A 9 -9.11 13.44 -0.34
N SER A 10 -9.93 14.24 -1.03
CA SER A 10 -9.50 14.93 -2.25
C SER A 10 -8.31 15.87 -1.97
N VAL A 11 -7.48 16.12 -2.98
CA VAL A 11 -6.38 17.10 -2.87
C VAL A 11 -6.86 18.46 -2.35
N GLU A 12 -8.05 18.91 -2.76
CA GLU A 12 -8.64 20.15 -2.27
C GLU A 12 -8.94 20.10 -0.76
N ALA A 13 -9.50 18.99 -0.27
CA ALA A 13 -9.81 18.81 1.14
C ALA A 13 -8.53 18.71 1.99
N GLN A 14 -7.50 18.02 1.49
CA GLN A 14 -6.20 17.94 2.14
C GLN A 14 -5.57 19.35 2.27
N LYS A 15 -5.56 20.13 1.18
CA LYS A 15 -5.05 21.50 1.22
C LYS A 15 -5.83 22.40 2.18
N LEU A 16 -7.16 22.23 2.25
CA LEU A 16 -7.98 22.96 3.20
C LEU A 16 -7.61 22.60 4.65
N LEU A 17 -7.40 21.32 4.94
CA LEU A 17 -7.02 20.82 6.27
C LEU A 17 -5.68 21.41 6.70
N PHE A 18 -4.64 21.29 5.87
CA PHE A 18 -3.30 21.77 6.22
C PHE A 18 -3.14 23.29 6.14
N GLY A 19 -4.02 23.99 5.41
CA GLY A 19 -4.05 25.46 5.37
C GLY A 19 -4.76 26.09 6.58
N ASN A 20 -5.46 25.30 7.41
CA ASN A 20 -6.27 25.80 8.53
C ASN A 20 -6.05 24.96 9.80
N THR A 21 -4.79 24.81 10.22
CA THR A 21 -4.45 24.06 11.44
C THR A 21 -4.40 24.98 12.68
N GLU A 22 -4.31 24.38 13.88
CA GLU A 22 -4.11 25.14 15.13
C GLU A 22 -2.78 25.90 15.14
N GLU A 23 -1.78 25.41 14.39
CA GLU A 23 -0.47 26.04 14.21
C GLU A 23 -0.42 27.01 13.02
N GLY A 24 -1.56 27.26 12.36
CA GLY A 24 -1.68 28.11 11.18
C GLY A 24 -1.65 27.37 9.86
N ASP A 25 -1.17 28.04 8.81
CA ASP A 25 -1.04 27.49 7.47
C ASP A 25 0.26 26.68 7.36
N LEU A 26 0.14 25.37 7.17
CA LEU A 26 1.25 24.43 7.04
C LEU A 26 1.49 23.99 5.60
N LEU A 27 0.81 24.56 4.61
CA LEU A 27 0.91 24.13 3.21
C LEU A 27 2.34 24.23 2.66
N GLU A 28 3.12 25.19 3.12
CA GLU A 28 4.51 25.38 2.71
C GLU A 28 5.44 24.23 3.10
N LEU A 29 5.02 23.38 4.06
CA LEU A 29 5.78 22.19 4.46
C LEU A 29 5.66 21.05 3.45
N PHE A 30 4.60 21.05 2.63
CA PHE A 30 4.29 19.97 1.70
C PHE A 30 4.67 20.35 0.27
N THR A 31 5.34 19.42 -0.42
CA THR A 31 5.76 19.54 -1.81
C THR A 31 4.61 19.25 -2.77
N ASP A 32 3.84 18.19 -2.53
CA ASP A 32 2.64 17.88 -3.31
C ASP A 32 1.66 16.97 -2.56
N PHE A 33 0.46 16.81 -3.11
CA PHE A 33 -0.64 16.04 -2.54
C PHE A 33 -1.17 15.03 -3.57
N PHE A 34 -1.41 13.80 -3.13
CA PHE A 34 -2.01 12.72 -3.89
C PHE A 34 -3.31 12.30 -3.22
N ASP A 35 -4.30 11.94 -4.01
CA ASP A 35 -5.55 11.34 -3.54
C ASP A 35 -5.87 10.06 -4.30
N THR A 36 -7.04 9.46 -4.05
CA THR A 36 -7.48 8.21 -4.70
C THR A 36 -7.61 8.30 -6.22
N THR A 37 -7.50 9.49 -6.84
CA THR A 37 -7.44 9.62 -8.30
C THR A 37 -6.17 9.01 -8.89
N ILE A 38 -5.09 8.86 -8.11
CA ILE A 38 -3.88 8.14 -8.54
C ILE A 38 -4.05 6.61 -8.50
N GLY A 39 -4.92 6.13 -7.60
CA GLY A 39 -5.26 4.73 -7.38
C GLY A 39 -5.65 4.41 -5.93
N ASN A 40 -5.93 3.13 -5.66
CA ASN A 40 -6.28 2.62 -4.33
C ASN A 40 -5.04 2.52 -3.42
N LYS A 41 -5.15 2.93 -2.15
CA LYS A 41 -4.04 2.92 -1.18
C LYS A 41 -3.56 1.51 -0.80
N LYS A 42 -4.35 0.47 -1.06
CA LYS A 42 -3.98 -0.95 -0.83
C LYS A 42 -3.40 -1.61 -2.09
N ASP A 43 -3.22 -0.88 -3.18
CA ASP A 43 -2.67 -1.37 -4.44
C ASP A 43 -1.26 -0.82 -4.68
N SER A 44 -0.28 -1.72 -4.85
CA SER A 44 1.12 -1.35 -5.16
C SER A 44 1.26 -0.50 -6.43
N GLY A 45 0.35 -0.66 -7.40
CA GLY A 45 0.31 0.13 -8.62
C GLY A 45 0.10 1.63 -8.37
N SER A 46 -0.57 2.02 -7.29
CA SER A 46 -0.73 3.42 -6.89
C SER A 46 0.60 4.04 -6.47
N TYR A 47 1.38 3.31 -5.67
CA TYR A 47 2.69 3.76 -5.20
C TYR A 47 3.71 3.83 -6.32
N LYS A 48 3.68 2.89 -7.28
CA LYS A 48 4.53 2.97 -8.50
C LYS A 48 4.28 4.27 -9.28
N LYS A 49 3.02 4.69 -9.43
CA LYS A 49 2.67 5.97 -10.07
C LYS A 49 3.11 7.18 -9.25
N ILE A 50 3.03 7.09 -7.91
CA ILE A 50 3.53 8.15 -7.02
C ILE A 50 5.05 8.30 -7.18
N VAL A 51 5.80 7.20 -7.15
CA VAL A 51 7.26 7.18 -7.37
C VAL A 51 7.60 7.80 -8.71
N GLU A 52 6.91 7.41 -9.79
CA GLU A 52 7.11 7.98 -11.13
C GLU A 52 6.87 9.50 -11.16
N LYS A 53 5.81 9.98 -10.49
CA LYS A 53 5.52 11.41 -10.40
C LYS A 53 6.54 12.20 -9.57
N ILE A 54 7.06 11.60 -8.50
CA ILE A 54 8.09 12.22 -7.65
C ILE A 54 9.44 12.24 -8.39
N GLY A 55 9.74 11.20 -9.16
CA GLY A 55 10.94 11.13 -10.01
C GLY A 55 12.23 10.78 -9.25
N VAL A 56 12.13 9.98 -8.18
CA VAL A 56 13.27 9.46 -7.40
C VAL A 56 13.21 7.93 -7.33
N SER A 57 14.27 7.28 -6.87
CA SER A 57 14.23 5.83 -6.66
C SER A 57 13.25 5.48 -5.54
N PRO A 58 12.49 4.37 -5.64
CA PRO A 58 11.47 4.02 -4.65
C PRO A 58 12.07 3.81 -3.25
N GLU A 59 13.28 3.26 -3.16
CA GLU A 59 14.06 3.10 -1.92
C GLU A 59 14.40 4.42 -1.21
N GLU A 60 14.43 5.54 -1.93
CA GLU A 60 14.66 6.87 -1.34
C GLU A 60 13.41 7.42 -0.63
N ILE A 61 12.25 6.79 -0.82
CA ILE A 61 10.98 7.23 -0.24
C ILE A 61 10.68 6.38 0.99
N LEU A 62 10.46 7.05 2.12
CA LEU A 62 9.87 6.48 3.33
C LEU A 62 8.38 6.83 3.38
N PHE A 63 7.53 5.81 3.33
CA PHE A 63 6.09 5.93 3.48
C PHE A 63 5.69 5.67 4.93
N LEU A 64 4.89 6.58 5.50
CA LEU A 64 4.39 6.50 6.87
C LEU A 64 2.87 6.34 6.82
N THR A 65 2.35 5.28 7.42
CA THR A 65 0.91 5.01 7.47
C THR A 65 0.54 4.32 8.78
N ASP A 66 -0.69 4.47 9.23
CA ASP A 66 -1.26 3.68 10.33
C ASP A 66 -1.83 2.33 9.87
N THR A 67 -1.97 2.13 8.55
CA THR A 67 -2.67 0.98 7.97
C THR A 67 -1.68 -0.06 7.43
N PRO A 68 -1.62 -1.27 8.00
CA PRO A 68 -0.71 -2.33 7.57
C PRO A 68 -0.79 -2.67 6.09
N GLU A 69 -1.99 -2.76 5.52
CA GLU A 69 -2.15 -3.12 4.10
C GLU A 69 -1.63 -2.04 3.15
N GLU A 70 -1.64 -0.77 3.59
CA GLU A 70 -1.02 0.32 2.83
C GLU A 70 0.51 0.23 2.90
N ALA A 71 1.06 -0.10 4.07
CA ALA A 71 2.50 -0.30 4.25
C ALA A 71 3.02 -1.46 3.39
N THR A 72 2.29 -2.58 3.35
CA THR A 72 2.58 -3.74 2.49
C THR A 72 2.49 -3.36 1.02
N ALA A 73 1.46 -2.64 0.59
CA ALA A 73 1.32 -2.21 -0.80
C ALA A 73 2.46 -1.27 -1.25
N ALA A 74 2.89 -0.35 -0.37
CA ALA A 74 4.05 0.51 -0.61
C ALA A 74 5.36 -0.29 -0.66
N SER A 75 5.54 -1.26 0.24
CA SER A 75 6.72 -2.15 0.24
C SER A 75 6.81 -2.98 -1.04
N LYS A 76 5.68 -3.56 -1.50
CA LYS A 76 5.58 -4.26 -2.80
C LYS A 76 5.89 -3.37 -4.01
N ALA A 77 5.81 -2.05 -3.85
CA ALA A 77 6.21 -1.07 -4.87
C ALA A 77 7.69 -0.63 -4.74
N GLY A 78 8.43 -1.16 -3.78
CA GLY A 78 9.85 -0.90 -3.51
C GLY A 78 10.12 0.29 -2.58
N LEU A 79 9.08 0.87 -1.95
CA LEU A 79 9.27 1.95 -0.98
C LEU A 79 9.70 1.37 0.38
N ARG A 80 10.43 2.16 1.17
CA ARG A 80 10.53 1.89 2.61
C ARG A 80 9.21 2.26 3.27
N SER A 81 8.75 1.45 4.21
CA SER A 81 7.48 1.67 4.91
C SER A 81 7.69 1.58 6.42
N ALA A 82 7.04 2.48 7.16
CA ALA A 82 6.93 2.39 8.62
C ALA A 82 5.49 2.61 9.07
N LEU A 83 5.10 1.88 10.10
CA LEU A 83 3.79 1.99 10.73
C LEU A 83 3.81 3.05 11.82
N VAL A 84 2.78 3.90 11.82
CA VAL A 84 2.61 4.95 12.83
C VAL A 84 1.52 4.52 13.80
N ALA A 85 1.90 4.12 15.01
CA ALA A 85 0.98 3.76 16.06
C ALA A 85 0.48 5.01 16.78
N ARG A 86 -0.85 5.18 16.87
CA ARG A 86 -1.50 6.26 17.62
C ARG A 86 -2.66 5.69 18.41
N ASP A 87 -2.99 6.35 19.52
CA ASP A 87 -4.17 6.04 20.31
C ASP A 87 -5.43 6.07 19.43
N GLY A 88 -6.12 4.93 19.34
CA GLY A 88 -7.34 4.78 18.53
C GLY A 88 -7.15 4.10 17.18
N ASN A 89 -5.91 3.79 16.77
CA ASN A 89 -5.64 2.94 15.60
C ASN A 89 -6.00 1.48 15.89
N GLU A 90 -6.12 0.67 14.82
CA GLU A 90 -6.29 -0.77 14.94
C GLU A 90 -5.07 -1.41 15.62
N GLU A 91 -5.30 -2.49 16.38
CA GLU A 91 -4.21 -3.20 17.06
C GLU A 91 -3.29 -3.88 16.03
N LEU A 92 -1.99 -3.64 16.16
CA LEU A 92 -0.98 -4.27 15.33
C LEU A 92 -0.68 -5.69 15.84
N THR A 93 -0.47 -6.63 14.90
CA THR A 93 -0.11 -8.01 15.20
C THR A 93 1.40 -8.17 15.33
N GLU A 94 1.85 -9.30 15.88
CA GLU A 94 3.28 -9.62 15.99
C GLU A 94 3.99 -9.65 14.63
N GLU A 95 3.28 -10.03 13.57
CA GLU A 95 3.76 -10.00 12.19
C GLU A 95 4.05 -8.57 11.72
N HIS A 96 3.18 -7.59 12.03
CA HIS A 96 3.41 -6.19 11.68
C HIS A 96 4.69 -5.64 12.32
N PHE A 97 4.97 -6.01 13.58
CA PHE A 97 6.20 -5.61 14.27
C PHE A 97 7.46 -6.30 13.73
N GLN A 98 7.32 -7.46 13.09
CA GLN A 98 8.44 -8.16 12.44
C GLN A 98 8.76 -7.56 11.07
N ASN A 99 7.73 -7.16 10.32
CA ASN A 99 7.86 -6.74 8.93
C ASN A 99 8.08 -5.23 8.76
N PHE A 100 7.62 -4.40 9.71
CA PHE A 100 7.72 -2.95 9.61
C PHE A 100 8.32 -2.32 10.87
N LEU A 101 9.06 -1.23 10.68
CA LEU A 101 9.35 -0.31 11.77
C LEU A 101 8.03 0.28 12.27
N VAL A 102 7.79 0.23 13.57
CA VAL A 102 6.63 0.86 14.21
C VAL A 102 7.11 2.01 15.07
N ILE A 103 6.57 3.20 14.85
CA ILE A 103 6.87 4.42 15.61
C ILE A 103 5.62 5.00 16.24
N GLU A 104 5.73 5.59 17.42
CA GLU A 104 4.62 6.30 18.08
C GLU A 104 4.68 7.82 17.81
N SER A 105 5.87 8.31 17.45
CA SER A 105 6.18 9.71 17.19
C SER A 105 7.16 9.88 16.02
N PHE A 106 6.98 10.93 15.23
CA PHE A 106 7.92 11.27 14.15
C PHE A 106 9.31 11.66 14.67
N GLY A 107 9.47 11.94 15.97
CA GLY A 107 10.77 12.16 16.59
C GLY A 107 11.68 10.92 16.55
N GLU A 108 11.09 9.73 16.53
CA GLU A 108 11.83 8.45 16.48
C GLU A 108 12.52 8.23 15.12
N LEU A 109 12.08 8.93 14.07
CA LEU A 109 12.74 8.91 12.76
C LEU A 109 14.09 9.65 12.73
N PHE A 110 14.37 10.44 13.76
CA PHE A 110 15.54 11.31 13.89
C PHE A 110 16.42 10.98 15.11
N GLY A 111 16.27 9.77 15.67
CA GLY A 111 16.90 9.35 16.93
C GLY A 111 18.38 9.69 17.08
N ASP A 112 18.79 9.69 18.35
CA ASP A 112 20.16 9.99 18.74
C ASP A 112 21.10 8.90 18.17
N ASP A 113 22.31 9.28 17.71
CA ASP A 113 23.28 8.45 16.95
C ASP A 113 23.68 7.08 17.61
N ASP A 114 23.11 6.71 18.76
CA ASP A 114 23.43 5.53 19.57
C ASP A 114 22.34 4.42 19.57
N ASP A 115 21.19 4.58 18.89
CA ASP A 115 20.10 3.58 18.90
C ASP A 115 20.17 2.56 17.74
N GLU A 116 20.18 1.26 18.09
CA GLU A 116 20.29 0.11 17.15
C GLU A 116 19.13 0.00 16.13
N ASP A 117 17.99 0.66 16.37
CA ASP A 117 16.83 0.66 15.45
C ASP A 117 17.09 1.43 14.14
N TYR A 118 18.05 2.38 14.14
CA TYR A 118 18.48 3.08 12.93
C TYR A 118 19.00 2.16 11.84
N LYS A 119 19.65 1.05 12.23
CA LYS A 119 20.30 0.14 11.29
C LYS A 119 19.30 -0.61 10.42
N ARG A 120 18.03 -0.72 10.82
CA ARG A 120 16.98 -1.31 9.97
C ARG A 120 16.58 -0.42 8.81
N LEU A 121 16.65 0.91 8.96
CA LEU A 121 16.32 1.86 7.87
C LEU A 121 17.39 1.94 6.77
N GLU A 122 18.62 1.52 7.08
CA GLU A 122 19.74 1.40 6.13
C GLU A 122 19.85 0.00 5.50
N GLY A 123 19.12 -1.00 6.01
CA GLY A 123 19.07 -2.34 5.44
C GLY A 123 18.17 -2.40 4.22
N GLU A 124 18.64 -3.03 3.14
CA GLU A 124 17.88 -3.34 1.91
C GLU A 124 16.74 -4.37 2.14
N ASP A 125 16.48 -4.76 3.39
CA ASP A 125 15.63 -5.88 3.79
C ASP A 125 14.35 -5.37 4.44
N ASN A 126 13.39 -4.94 3.61
CA ASN A 126 11.99 -4.98 4.00
C ASN A 126 11.63 -6.47 4.03
N GLY A 127 11.38 -7.03 5.22
CA GLY A 127 11.21 -8.48 5.44
C GLY A 127 10.44 -9.21 4.32
N GLU A 128 10.93 -10.40 4.01
CA GLU A 128 10.43 -11.31 2.97
C GLU A 128 8.89 -11.36 2.98
N VAL A 129 8.28 -10.77 1.95
CA VAL A 129 6.83 -10.86 1.76
C VAL A 129 6.57 -12.22 1.13
N ASP A 130 6.00 -13.14 1.90
CA ASP A 130 5.52 -14.43 1.38
C ASP A 130 4.45 -14.14 0.30
N ASP A 131 4.87 -14.21 -0.97
CA ASP A 131 4.00 -14.19 -2.13
C ASP A 131 3.37 -15.59 -2.29
N GLU A 132 2.41 -15.92 -1.43
CA GLU A 132 1.47 -17.03 -1.66
C GLU A 132 0.16 -16.49 -2.27
N ASP A 133 0.24 -15.98 -3.49
CA ASP A 133 -0.91 -15.91 -4.41
C ASP A 133 -0.55 -16.78 -5.63
N GLU A 134 -0.63 -18.11 -5.47
CA GLU A 134 -0.68 -19.03 -6.62
C GLU A 134 -2.06 -18.88 -7.26
N ASP A 135 -2.08 -18.31 -8.46
CA ASP A 135 -3.23 -18.24 -9.35
C ASP A 135 -3.87 -19.64 -9.49
N GLU A 136 -5.09 -19.83 -8.98
CA GLU A 136 -5.91 -21.00 -9.33
C GLU A 136 -6.34 -20.85 -10.80
N ASP A 137 -5.54 -21.43 -11.69
CA ASP A 137 -5.89 -21.74 -13.08
C ASP A 137 -7.04 -22.77 -13.10
N ASP A 138 -8.28 -22.31 -12.89
CA ASP A 138 -9.48 -23.06 -13.25
C ASP A 138 -9.78 -22.85 -14.73
N LEU A 139 -9.58 -23.89 -15.54
CA LEU A 139 -10.53 -24.45 -16.50
C LEU A 139 -9.79 -25.47 -17.39
N GLY A 140 -9.73 -26.71 -16.92
CA GLY A 140 -9.36 -27.86 -17.73
C GLY A 140 -10.46 -28.18 -18.75
N GLU A 141 -10.09 -28.19 -20.02
CA GLU A 141 -10.86 -28.76 -21.13
C GLU A 141 -10.98 -30.29 -20.94
N GLU A 142 -12.20 -30.82 -20.95
CA GLU A 142 -12.44 -32.21 -21.38
C GLU A 142 -13.57 -32.22 -22.42
N GLU A 143 -13.18 -32.58 -23.64
CA GLU A 143 -14.04 -32.81 -24.79
C GLU A 143 -14.60 -34.25 -24.79
N GLU A 144 -15.88 -34.31 -25.19
CA GLU A 144 -16.59 -35.35 -25.96
C GLU A 144 -16.86 -36.73 -25.32
N GLU A 145 -18.14 -37.16 -25.41
CA GLU A 145 -18.60 -38.13 -26.41
C GLU A 145 -20.16 -38.15 -26.45
N PRO A 146 -20.79 -38.58 -27.56
CA PRO A 146 -22.20 -38.35 -27.86
C PRO A 146 -23.14 -39.44 -27.30
N GLU A 147 -24.36 -39.03 -26.93
CA GLU A 147 -25.46 -39.97 -26.66
C GLU A 147 -26.31 -40.18 -27.92
N ASP A 148 -26.14 -41.34 -28.55
CA ASP A 148 -27.19 -41.98 -29.35
C ASP A 148 -28.08 -42.79 -28.38
N ASP A 149 -29.39 -42.52 -28.29
CA ASP A 149 -30.43 -43.57 -28.40
C ASP A 149 -31.89 -43.06 -28.30
N GLU A 150 -32.66 -43.51 -29.29
CA GLU A 150 -34.11 -43.79 -29.45
C GLU A 150 -35.24 -42.81 -29.03
N GLY A 151 -36.26 -42.79 -29.90
CA GLY A 151 -37.63 -42.39 -29.60
C GLY A 151 -38.20 -41.49 -30.70
N GLU A 152 -38.64 -42.05 -31.84
CA GLU A 152 -40.03 -42.46 -32.12
C GLU A 152 -40.99 -41.28 -32.39
N ASP A 153 -41.65 -41.38 -33.56
CA ASP A 153 -42.99 -40.88 -33.88
C ASP A 153 -43.15 -39.35 -34.07
N GLU A 154 -43.90 -38.79 -35.01
CA GLU A 154 -45.06 -39.23 -35.80
C GLU A 154 -45.30 -38.13 -36.87
N ASP A 155 -45.80 -38.52 -38.06
CA ASP A 155 -46.80 -37.87 -38.93
C ASP A 155 -46.70 -36.34 -39.24
N ASP A 156 -46.99 -35.81 -40.44
CA ASP A 156 -47.89 -36.24 -41.50
C ASP A 156 -47.64 -35.39 -42.78
N ALA A 157 -48.24 -35.86 -43.87
CA ALA A 157 -48.31 -35.38 -45.27
C ALA A 157 -48.13 -33.89 -45.64
#